data_AF-A0AAX0PU21-F1
#
_entry.id   AF-A0AAX0PU21-F1
#
_cell.length_a   1.000
_cell.length_b   1.000
_cell.length_c   1.000
_cell.angle_alpha   90.00
_cell.angle_beta   90.00
_cell.angle_gamma   90.00
#
_symmetry.space_group_name_H-M   'P 1'
#
loop_
_entity.id
_entity.type
_entity.pdbx_description
1 polymer ?
#
loop_
_entity_poly.entity_id
_entity_poly.type
_entity_poly.pdbx_seq_one_letter_code
_entity_poly.pdbx_strand_id
1 'polypeptide(L)'
;MTKKSKIEIIISSLIIISSAFIIFIFNNRQQKIDNQTRVAKTELRKKKKELKAIPNEVQKKLEEANPDSSNLKRVKNSTELKDKGTELMQLMYTINSDGTQKEWSERNAKLLKLATKDALNGAGSNYKSQGINRMYDLKQTFLNASFSSGLTTDKDALEGIILVNYRQTSNQQDNPEQQEQAYLYKY
;
A
#
# COMPACT_ATOMS: atom_id res chain seq x y z
N MET A 1 -64.66 -5.04 -25.31
CA MET A 1 -63.47 -5.59 -24.62
C MET A 1 -63.53 -7.12 -24.68
N THR A 2 -62.76 -7.74 -25.58
CA THR A 2 -62.81 -9.19 -25.83
C THR A 2 -62.14 -9.97 -24.70
N LYS A 3 -62.65 -11.16 -24.35
CA LYS A 3 -62.13 -12.00 -23.24
C LYS A 3 -60.63 -12.30 -23.34
N LYS A 4 -60.06 -12.35 -24.56
CA LYS A 4 -58.61 -12.52 -24.80
C LYS A 4 -57.75 -11.41 -24.16
N SER A 5 -58.19 -10.14 -24.26
CA SER A 5 -57.47 -8.99 -23.69
C SER A 5 -57.42 -9.00 -22.15
N LYS A 6 -58.45 -9.53 -21.48
CA LYS A 6 -58.45 -9.64 -20.01
C LYS A 6 -57.48 -10.72 -19.51
N ILE A 7 -57.36 -11.83 -20.25
CA ILE A 7 -56.45 -12.93 -19.91
C ILE A 7 -54.99 -12.50 -20.07
N GLU A 8 -54.66 -11.77 -21.12
CA GLU A 8 -53.31 -11.21 -21.35
C GLU A 8 -52.87 -10.24 -20.25
N ILE A 9 -53.79 -9.40 -19.75
CA ILE A 9 -53.53 -8.49 -18.61
C ILE A 9 -53.29 -9.30 -17.33
N ILE A 10 -54.07 -10.35 -17.07
CA ILE A 10 -53.90 -11.20 -15.88
C ILE A 10 -52.55 -11.93 -15.92
N ILE A 11 -52.17 -12.47 -17.08
CA ILE A 11 -50.88 -13.16 -17.27
C ILE A 11 -49.72 -12.17 -17.08
N SER A 12 -49.82 -10.97 -17.64
CA SER A 12 -48.80 -9.92 -17.49
C SER A 12 -48.63 -9.52 -16.01
N SER A 13 -49.73 -9.34 -15.28
CA SER A 13 -49.71 -9.04 -13.85
C SER A 13 -49.08 -10.17 -13.02
N LEU A 14 -49.36 -11.44 -13.35
CA LEU A 14 -48.73 -12.59 -12.69
C LEU A 14 -47.21 -12.64 -12.91
N ILE A 15 -46.75 -12.31 -14.13
CA ILE A 15 -45.31 -12.24 -14.44
C ILE A 15 -44.63 -11.12 -13.64
N ILE A 16 -45.26 -9.95 -13.53
CA ILE A 16 -44.73 -8.81 -12.75
C ILE A 16 -44.63 -9.17 -11.26
N ILE A 17 -45.68 -9.77 -10.69
CA ILE A 17 -45.69 -10.21 -9.28
C ILE A 17 -44.61 -11.26 -9.02
N SER A 18 -44.49 -12.25 -9.91
CA SER A 18 -43.47 -13.30 -9.79
C SER A 18 -42.05 -12.71 -9.86
N SER A 19 -41.82 -11.76 -10.76
CA SER A 19 -40.54 -11.07 -10.92
C SER A 19 -40.19 -10.24 -9.67
N ALA A 20 -41.15 -9.50 -9.12
CA ALA A 20 -40.96 -8.73 -7.89
C ALA A 20 -40.64 -9.63 -6.68
N PHE A 21 -41.26 -10.81 -6.60
CA PHE A 21 -40.99 -11.79 -5.55
C PHE A 21 -39.58 -12.38 -5.66
N ILE A 22 -39.12 -12.70 -6.87
CA ILE A 22 -37.75 -13.18 -7.12
C ILE A 22 -36.72 -12.10 -6.75
N ILE A 23 -36.96 -10.84 -7.15
CA ILE A 23 -36.10 -9.70 -6.79
C ILE A 23 -36.02 -9.53 -5.27
N PHE A 24 -37.15 -9.65 -4.57
CA PHE A 24 -37.18 -9.56 -3.10
C PHE A 24 -36.33 -10.66 -2.43
N ILE A 25 -36.46 -11.92 -2.88
CA ILE A 25 -35.64 -13.03 -2.35
C ILE A 25 -34.16 -12.78 -2.62
N PHE A 26 -33.82 -12.34 -3.84
CA PHE A 26 -32.43 -12.08 -4.23
C PHE A 26 -31.82 -10.96 -3.37
N ASN A 27 -32.55 -9.86 -3.17
CA ASN A 27 -32.11 -8.73 -2.36
C ASN A 27 -31.87 -9.14 -0.90
N ASN A 28 -32.74 -10.01 -0.35
CA ASN A 28 -32.61 -10.50 1.02
C ASN A 28 -31.41 -11.47 1.18
N ARG A 29 -31.10 -12.26 0.15
CA ARG A 29 -29.87 -13.09 0.12
C ARG A 29 -28.62 -12.23 -0.03
N GLN A 30 -28.68 -11.19 -0.87
CA GLN A 30 -27.57 -10.25 -1.07
C GLN A 30 -27.23 -9.52 0.24
N GLN A 31 -28.24 -9.04 0.98
CA GLN A 31 -28.03 -8.40 2.29
C GLN A 31 -27.37 -9.35 3.31
N LYS A 32 -27.72 -10.65 3.30
CA LYS A 32 -27.05 -11.65 4.16
C LYS A 32 -25.58 -11.81 3.78
N ILE A 33 -25.27 -11.90 2.49
CA ILE A 33 -23.89 -12.02 1.97
C ILE A 33 -23.09 -10.76 2.31
N ASP A 34 -23.68 -9.57 2.13
CA ASP A 34 -23.04 -8.29 2.44
C ASP A 34 -22.73 -8.18 3.94
N ASN A 35 -23.65 -8.61 4.81
CA ASN A 35 -23.44 -8.61 6.25
C ASN A 35 -22.36 -9.63 6.67
N GLN A 36 -22.38 -10.85 6.11
CA GLN A 36 -21.31 -11.84 6.33
C GLN A 36 -19.94 -11.31 5.88
N THR A 37 -19.88 -10.67 4.71
CA THR A 37 -18.66 -10.05 4.19
C THR A 37 -18.17 -8.91 5.08
N ARG A 38 -19.09 -8.09 5.61
CA ARG A 38 -18.76 -7.02 6.55
C ARG A 38 -18.19 -7.56 7.86
N VAL A 39 -18.78 -8.62 8.40
CA VAL A 39 -18.30 -9.30 9.62
C VAL A 39 -16.90 -9.88 9.38
N ALA A 40 -16.71 -10.62 8.29
CA ALA A 40 -15.41 -11.20 7.93
C ALA A 40 -14.32 -10.12 7.73
N LYS A 41 -14.65 -9.01 7.05
CA LYS A 41 -13.72 -7.86 6.92
C LYS A 41 -13.37 -7.23 8.28
N THR A 42 -14.33 -7.16 9.19
CA THR A 42 -14.12 -6.60 10.54
C THR A 42 -13.21 -7.50 11.37
N GLU A 43 -13.47 -8.82 11.33
CA GLU A 43 -12.64 -9.81 12.01
C GLU A 43 -11.21 -9.84 11.44
N LEU A 44 -11.06 -9.78 10.11
CA LEU A 44 -9.76 -9.65 9.44
C LEU A 44 -9.02 -8.38 9.88
N ARG A 45 -9.71 -7.24 9.98
CA ARG A 45 -9.13 -5.99 10.50
C ARG A 45 -8.67 -6.14 11.95
N LYS A 46 -9.44 -6.85 12.79
CA LYS A 46 -9.09 -7.12 14.18
C LYS A 46 -7.85 -8.01 14.27
N LYS A 47 -7.83 -9.15 13.56
CA LYS A 47 -6.66 -10.03 13.50
C LYS A 47 -5.42 -9.33 12.93
N LYS A 48 -5.58 -8.47 11.92
CA LYS A 48 -4.48 -7.66 11.38
C LYS A 48 -3.94 -6.65 12.41
N LYS A 49 -4.81 -6.07 13.25
CA LYS A 49 -4.38 -5.20 14.36
C LYS A 49 -3.66 -6.00 15.44
N GLU A 50 -4.18 -7.17 15.81
CA GLU A 50 -3.55 -8.08 16.79
C GLU A 50 -2.17 -8.53 16.30
N LEU A 51 -2.04 -8.99 15.05
CA LEU A 51 -0.76 -9.34 14.43
C LEU A 51 0.24 -8.17 14.39
N LYS A 52 -0.23 -6.95 14.15
CA LYS A 52 0.61 -5.74 14.23
C LYS A 52 1.04 -5.40 15.67
N ALA A 53 0.30 -5.86 16.68
CA ALA A 53 0.59 -5.60 18.08
C ALA A 53 1.54 -6.64 18.71
N ILE A 54 1.63 -7.86 18.16
CA ILE A 54 2.55 -8.91 18.64
C ILE A 54 4.01 -8.42 18.71
N PRO A 55 4.58 -7.74 17.69
CA PRO A 55 5.92 -7.16 17.79
C PRO A 55 6.05 -6.22 19.00
N ASN A 56 5.03 -5.40 19.27
CA ASN A 56 5.03 -4.45 20.39
C ASN A 56 4.94 -5.15 21.75
N GLU A 57 4.16 -6.23 21.88
CA GLU A 57 4.08 -6.99 23.14
C GLU A 57 5.36 -7.79 23.44
N VAL A 58 5.94 -8.41 22.41
CA VAL A 58 7.24 -9.07 22.52
C VAL A 58 8.31 -8.05 22.90
N GLN A 59 8.28 -6.87 22.29
CA GLN A 59 9.20 -5.78 22.58
C GLN A 59 9.02 -5.22 23.99
N LYS A 60 7.78 -5.10 24.49
CA LYS A 60 7.48 -4.70 25.87
C LYS A 60 7.98 -5.71 26.90
N LYS A 61 7.83 -7.02 26.63
CA LYS A 61 8.41 -8.06 27.50
C LYS A 61 9.94 -8.07 27.48
N LEU A 62 10.55 -7.76 26.35
CA LEU A 62 12.00 -7.56 26.23
C LEU A 62 12.48 -6.29 26.96
N GLU A 63 11.69 -5.21 26.94
CA GLU A 63 11.92 -3.97 27.70
C GLU A 63 11.88 -4.21 29.21
N GLU A 64 10.88 -4.94 29.70
CA GLU A 64 10.72 -5.28 31.11
C GLU A 64 11.83 -6.21 31.62
N ALA A 65 12.35 -7.10 30.76
CA ALA A 65 13.39 -8.04 31.12
C ALA A 65 14.82 -7.47 31.02
N ASN A 66 15.05 -6.39 30.26
CA ASN A 66 16.39 -5.83 30.03
C ASN A 66 16.35 -4.33 29.65
N PRO A 67 16.11 -3.43 30.63
CA PRO A 67 15.89 -2.00 30.40
C PRO A 67 17.09 -1.25 29.77
N ASP A 68 18.32 -1.77 29.93
CA ASP A 68 19.57 -1.12 29.47
C ASP A 68 20.31 -1.86 28.34
N SER A 69 19.72 -2.90 27.73
CA SER A 69 20.46 -3.63 26.70
C SER A 69 20.59 -2.80 25.42
N SER A 70 21.85 -2.53 25.02
CA SER A 70 22.20 -1.96 23.70
C SER A 70 21.52 -2.69 22.53
N ASN A 71 21.20 -3.98 22.71
CA ASN A 71 20.44 -4.80 21.78
C ASN A 71 18.99 -4.35 21.59
N LEU A 72 18.31 -3.92 22.65
CA LEU A 72 16.93 -3.42 22.58
C LEU A 72 16.85 -2.07 21.87
N LYS A 73 17.80 -1.17 22.15
CA LYS A 73 17.96 0.08 21.38
C LYS A 73 18.23 -0.22 19.91
N ARG A 74 19.08 -1.20 19.60
CA ARG A 74 19.36 -1.64 18.23
C ARG A 74 18.14 -2.23 17.52
N VAL A 75 17.33 -3.05 18.20
CA VAL A 75 16.09 -3.60 17.62
C VAL A 75 15.06 -2.48 17.36
N LYS A 76 14.90 -1.53 18.29
CA LYS A 76 14.05 -0.34 18.08
C LYS A 76 14.51 0.47 16.87
N ASN A 77 15.80 0.81 16.83
CA ASN A 77 16.38 1.57 15.74
C ASN A 77 16.24 0.82 14.40
N SER A 78 16.42 -0.50 14.38
CA SER A 78 16.25 -1.31 13.17
C SER A 78 14.81 -1.36 12.68
N THR A 79 13.83 -1.47 13.58
CA THR A 79 12.41 -1.45 13.22
C THR A 79 12.00 -0.07 12.71
N GLU A 80 12.42 1.00 13.40
CA GLU A 80 12.16 2.36 12.97
C GLU A 80 12.81 2.69 11.62
N LEU A 81 14.03 2.20 11.38
CA LEU A 81 14.71 2.25 10.09
C LEU A 81 13.93 1.55 9.00
N LYS A 82 13.41 0.37 9.28
CA LYS A 82 12.61 -0.39 8.31
C LYS A 82 11.34 0.35 7.95
N ASP A 83 10.63 0.91 8.94
CA ASP A 83 9.39 1.64 8.71
C ASP A 83 9.62 2.94 7.95
N LYS A 84 10.56 3.79 8.41
CA LYS A 84 10.93 5.05 7.74
C LYS A 84 11.57 4.81 6.37
N GLY A 85 12.39 3.78 6.25
CA GLY A 85 12.99 3.37 4.99
C GLY A 85 11.94 2.89 4.00
N THR A 86 10.94 2.13 4.45
CA THR A 86 9.83 1.70 3.58
C THR A 86 9.03 2.91 3.10
N GLU A 87 8.73 3.86 3.97
CA GLU A 87 8.06 5.11 3.60
C GLU A 87 8.88 5.91 2.57
N LEU A 88 10.20 6.03 2.79
CA LEU A 88 11.12 6.68 1.86
C LEU A 88 11.08 6.00 0.47
N MET A 89 11.24 4.68 0.42
CA MET A 89 11.24 3.92 -0.83
C MET A 89 9.88 3.98 -1.53
N GLN A 90 8.78 3.94 -0.78
CA GLN A 90 7.44 4.09 -1.33
C GLN A 90 7.28 5.47 -1.98
N LEU A 91 7.70 6.54 -1.31
CA LEU A 91 7.66 7.89 -1.89
C LEU A 91 8.54 7.98 -3.13
N MET A 92 9.75 7.42 -3.09
CA MET A 92 10.66 7.42 -4.24
C MET A 92 10.07 6.70 -5.46
N TYR A 93 9.47 5.53 -5.27
CA TYR A 93 8.98 4.64 -6.33
C TYR A 93 7.47 4.70 -6.59
N THR A 94 6.79 5.69 -6.03
CA THR A 94 5.42 6.05 -6.43
C THR A 94 5.50 7.33 -7.25
N ILE A 95 5.69 7.16 -8.56
CA ILE A 95 5.72 8.26 -9.53
C ILE A 95 4.46 8.17 -10.37
N ASN A 96 3.72 9.28 -10.44
CA ASN A 96 2.59 9.43 -11.33
C ASN A 96 2.86 10.62 -12.26
N SER A 97 3.06 10.34 -13.55
CA SER A 97 3.21 11.35 -14.61
C SER A 97 2.04 12.33 -14.66
N ASP A 98 0.85 11.88 -14.27
CA ASP A 98 -0.39 12.66 -14.35
C ASP A 98 -0.64 13.47 -13.06
N GLY A 99 0.31 13.45 -12.12
CA GLY A 99 0.22 14.18 -10.86
C GLY A 99 0.34 15.69 -11.04
N THR A 100 -0.36 16.44 -10.19
CA THR A 100 -0.27 17.90 -10.15
C THR A 100 1.07 18.37 -9.57
N GLN A 101 1.47 19.60 -9.90
CA GLN A 101 2.64 20.25 -9.30
C GLN A 101 2.57 20.29 -7.77
N LYS A 102 1.36 20.43 -7.22
CA LYS A 102 1.11 20.45 -5.78
C LYS A 102 1.44 19.09 -5.16
N GLU A 103 0.91 17.99 -5.71
CA GLU A 103 1.19 16.63 -5.23
C GLU A 103 2.69 16.31 -5.33
N TRP A 104 3.34 16.75 -6.40
CA TRP A 104 4.79 16.57 -6.57
C TRP A 104 5.60 17.33 -5.51
N SER A 105 5.23 18.58 -5.22
CA SER A 105 5.85 19.40 -4.18
C SER A 105 5.65 18.79 -2.78
N GLU A 106 4.44 18.34 -2.47
CA GLU A 106 4.12 17.67 -1.20
C GLU A 106 4.91 16.38 -1.01
N ARG A 107 5.03 15.56 -2.06
CA ARG A 107 5.87 14.35 -2.06
C ARG A 107 7.33 14.69 -1.77
N ASN A 108 7.88 15.68 -2.46
CA ASN A 108 9.28 16.07 -2.26
C ASN A 108 9.54 16.66 -0.87
N ALA A 109 8.60 17.42 -0.33
CA ALA A 109 8.68 17.89 1.05
C ALA A 109 8.69 16.75 2.07
N LYS A 110 7.96 15.66 1.81
CA LYS A 110 8.01 14.44 2.65
C LYS A 110 9.34 13.69 2.50
N LEU A 111 9.86 13.54 1.29
CA LEU A 111 11.16 12.90 1.03
C LEU A 111 12.29 13.58 1.82
N LEU A 112 12.31 14.91 1.86
CA LEU A 112 13.31 15.69 2.59
C LEU A 112 13.22 15.58 4.12
N LYS A 113 12.10 15.07 4.66
CA LYS A 113 11.97 14.75 6.09
C LYS A 113 12.55 13.38 6.45
N LEU A 114 12.74 12.51 5.45
CA LEU A 114 13.14 11.11 5.63
C LEU A 114 14.60 10.86 5.22
N ALA A 115 15.14 11.63 4.29
CA ALA A 115 16.51 11.48 3.81
C ALA A 115 17.18 12.83 3.51
N THR A 116 18.51 12.84 3.56
CA THR A 116 19.30 14.02 3.18
C THR A 116 19.17 14.29 1.69
N LYS A 117 19.39 15.55 1.28
CA LYS A 117 19.43 15.91 -0.14
C LYS A 117 20.45 15.09 -0.90
N ASP A 118 21.63 14.85 -0.34
CA ASP A 118 22.68 14.10 -1.03
C ASP A 118 22.32 12.63 -1.25
N ALA A 119 21.69 11.98 -0.26
CA ALA A 119 21.19 10.62 -0.42
C ALA A 119 20.09 10.54 -1.49
N LEU A 120 19.16 11.51 -1.50
CA LEU A 120 18.13 11.61 -2.53
C LEU A 120 18.72 11.91 -3.92
N ASN A 121 19.79 12.67 -4.00
CA ASN A 121 20.49 12.94 -5.26
C ASN A 121 21.18 11.69 -5.79
N GLY A 122 21.95 11.01 -4.94
CA GLY A 122 22.67 9.79 -5.30
C GLY A 122 21.74 8.64 -5.68
N ALA A 123 20.56 8.57 -5.06
CA ALA A 123 19.57 7.54 -5.37
C ALA A 123 18.72 7.83 -6.63
N GLY A 124 18.99 8.94 -7.33
CA GLY A 124 18.25 9.36 -8.53
C GLY A 124 16.90 10.00 -8.24
N SER A 125 16.56 10.27 -6.97
CA SER A 125 15.30 10.89 -6.53
C SER A 125 15.22 12.37 -6.90
N ASN A 126 16.35 12.99 -7.22
CA ASN A 126 16.46 14.41 -7.51
C ASN A 126 16.18 14.72 -8.99
N TYR A 127 14.93 14.51 -9.40
CA TYR A 127 14.43 15.04 -10.67
C TYR A 127 14.19 16.54 -10.54
N LYS A 128 15.27 17.34 -10.38
CA LYS A 128 15.23 18.81 -10.35
C LYS A 128 14.71 19.48 -11.64
N SER A 129 14.17 18.73 -12.61
CA SER A 129 13.65 19.30 -13.86
C SER A 129 12.53 18.48 -14.54
N GLN A 130 11.79 17.65 -13.80
CA GLN A 130 10.63 16.92 -14.37
C GLN A 130 9.30 17.46 -13.88
N GLY A 131 9.14 18.79 -13.93
CA GLY A 131 7.81 19.38 -13.87
C GLY A 131 7.08 19.13 -15.18
N ILE A 132 5.95 18.41 -15.13
CA ILE A 132 4.75 18.50 -16.00
C ILE A 132 4.95 18.28 -17.52
N ASN A 133 6.18 18.17 -18.02
CA ASN A 133 6.45 18.25 -19.45
C ASN A 133 7.63 17.35 -19.81
N ARG A 134 7.37 16.06 -20.09
CA ARG A 134 8.31 15.21 -20.85
C ARG A 134 7.54 14.23 -21.72
N MET A 135 8.12 13.96 -22.90
CA MET A 135 7.73 13.01 -23.96
C MET A 135 7.30 11.60 -23.51
N TYR A 136 7.42 11.24 -22.24
CA TYR A 136 7.22 9.89 -21.71
C TYR A 136 6.35 9.92 -20.43
N ASP A 137 5.16 9.31 -20.49
CA ASP A 137 4.27 9.14 -19.32
C ASP A 137 4.77 8.00 -18.43
N LEU A 138 5.85 8.24 -17.70
CA LEU A 138 6.43 7.27 -16.77
C LEU A 138 5.58 7.17 -15.51
N LYS A 139 5.08 5.97 -15.21
CA LYS A 139 4.43 5.65 -13.94
C LYS A 139 5.21 4.55 -13.23
N GLN A 140 5.47 4.75 -11.95
CA GLN A 140 6.09 3.77 -11.08
C GLN A 140 5.15 3.47 -9.92
N THR A 141 4.93 2.18 -9.68
CA THR A 141 4.13 1.68 -8.56
C THR A 141 5.03 0.84 -7.66
N PHE A 142 5.28 1.35 -6.46
CA PHE A 142 5.95 0.60 -5.42
C PHE A 142 5.21 -0.70 -5.09
N LEU A 143 5.93 -1.83 -5.04
CA LEU A 143 5.37 -3.12 -4.66
C LEU A 143 5.78 -3.49 -3.23
N ASN A 144 7.09 -3.55 -2.96
CA ASN A 144 7.63 -3.82 -1.64
C ASN A 144 9.08 -3.36 -1.51
N ALA A 145 9.57 -3.29 -0.26
CA ALA A 145 10.97 -3.12 0.07
C ALA A 145 11.39 -4.14 1.14
N SER A 146 12.56 -4.73 0.94
CA SER A 146 13.19 -5.65 1.90
C SER A 146 14.47 -5.02 2.45
N PHE A 147 14.65 -5.11 3.77
CA PHE A 147 15.78 -4.52 4.48
C PHE A 147 16.62 -5.63 5.07
N SER A 148 17.90 -5.65 4.71
CA SER A 148 18.90 -6.53 5.29
C SER A 148 20.02 -5.67 5.88
N SER A 149 20.29 -5.83 7.18
CA SER A 149 21.38 -5.14 7.87
C SER A 149 22.47 -6.11 8.28
N GLY A 150 23.71 -5.64 8.22
CA GLY A 150 24.88 -6.31 8.77
C GLY A 150 25.35 -5.63 10.04
N LEU A 151 26.06 -6.37 10.89
CA LEU A 151 26.84 -5.77 11.97
C LEU A 151 28.05 -5.07 11.35
N THR A 152 28.17 -3.76 11.56
CA THR A 152 29.39 -3.03 11.19
C THR A 152 30.41 -3.09 12.32
N THR A 153 31.68 -2.78 12.00
CA THR A 153 32.74 -2.62 13.01
C THR A 153 32.47 -1.48 13.98
N ASP A 154 31.62 -0.53 13.59
CA ASP A 154 31.12 0.53 14.44
C ASP A 154 29.86 0.05 15.19
N LYS A 155 29.91 0.08 16.53
CA LYS A 155 28.80 -0.41 17.36
C LYS A 155 27.55 0.47 17.23
N ASP A 156 27.72 1.70 16.77
CA ASP A 156 26.66 2.68 16.68
C ASP A 156 26.13 2.86 15.24
N ALA A 157 26.83 2.34 14.22
CA ALA A 157 26.39 2.42 12.83
C ALA A 157 25.69 1.15 12.35
N LEU A 158 24.54 1.33 11.70
CA LEU A 158 23.83 0.28 10.99
C LEU A 158 24.03 0.46 9.49
N GLU A 159 24.70 -0.50 8.85
CA GLU A 159 24.81 -0.55 7.39
C GLU A 159 24.05 -1.76 6.85
N GLY A 160 23.52 -1.62 5.64
CA GLY A 160 22.72 -2.66 5.05
C GLY A 160 22.32 -2.38 3.60
N ILE A 161 21.55 -3.31 3.06
CA ILE A 161 21.01 -3.26 1.71
C ILE A 161 19.48 -3.14 1.79
N ILE A 162 18.94 -2.25 0.98
CA ILE A 162 17.52 -2.15 0.68
C ILE A 162 17.30 -2.69 -0.72
N LEU A 163 16.46 -3.72 -0.85
CA LEU A 163 15.98 -4.21 -2.13
C LEU A 163 14.57 -3.68 -2.36
N VAL A 164 14.35 -2.96 -3.45
CA VAL A 164 13.08 -2.34 -3.78
C VAL A 164 12.52 -2.95 -5.05
N ASN A 165 11.31 -3.49 -4.95
CA ASN A 165 10.56 -4.00 -6.08
C ASN A 165 9.48 -2.98 -6.46
N TYR A 166 9.45 -2.60 -7.74
CA TYR A 166 8.45 -1.68 -8.28
C TYR A 166 8.02 -2.11 -9.67
N ARG A 167 6.84 -1.66 -10.07
CA ARG A 167 6.33 -1.81 -11.43
C ARG A 167 6.49 -0.50 -12.18
N GLN A 168 7.07 -0.57 -13.36
CA GLN A 168 7.23 0.57 -14.25
C GLN A 168 6.36 0.41 -15.50
N THR A 169 5.70 1.49 -15.90
CA THR A 169 5.00 1.61 -17.19
C THR A 169 5.36 2.92 -17.84
N SER A 170 5.44 2.95 -19.17
CA SER A 170 5.53 4.19 -19.93
C SER A 170 4.60 4.14 -21.14
N ASN A 171 4.24 5.30 -21.70
CA ASN A 171 3.53 5.39 -22.98
C ASN A 171 4.34 4.86 -24.19
N GLN A 172 5.60 4.46 -23.99
CA GLN A 172 6.48 3.90 -25.02
C GLN A 172 6.77 2.41 -24.81
N GLN A 173 6.09 1.80 -23.85
CA GLN A 173 6.26 0.41 -23.48
C GLN A 173 4.89 -0.24 -23.35
N ASP A 174 4.62 -1.24 -24.20
CA ASP A 174 3.30 -1.87 -24.28
C ASP A 174 2.87 -2.58 -22.99
N ASN A 175 3.83 -3.02 -22.18
CA ASN A 175 3.56 -3.82 -20.98
C ASN A 175 4.27 -3.28 -19.72
N PRO A 176 3.62 -3.35 -18.56
CA PRO A 176 4.27 -3.08 -17.27
C PRO A 176 5.41 -4.06 -17.01
N GLU A 177 6.58 -3.54 -16.65
CA GLU A 177 7.72 -4.34 -16.21
C GLU A 177 7.88 -4.28 -14.69
N GLN A 178 8.22 -5.42 -14.10
CA GLN A 178 8.70 -5.45 -12.73
C GLN A 178 10.21 -5.22 -12.72
N GLN A 179 10.64 -4.31 -11.88
CA GLN A 179 12.02 -3.87 -11.74
C GLN A 179 12.43 -4.03 -10.27
N GLU A 180 13.69 -4.41 -10.07
CA GLU A 180 14.31 -4.52 -8.75
C GLU A 180 15.54 -3.61 -8.67
N GLN A 181 15.61 -2.78 -7.63
CA GLN A 181 16.74 -1.89 -7.39
C GLN A 181 17.31 -2.14 -6.00
N ALA A 182 18.64 -2.24 -5.92
CA ALA A 182 19.38 -2.34 -4.67
C ALA A 182 20.00 -1.00 -4.26
N TYR A 183 19.92 -0.68 -2.97
CA TYR A 183 20.55 0.49 -2.35
C TYR A 183 21.37 0.09 -1.14
N LEU A 184 22.57 0.65 -1.01
CA LEU A 184 23.33 0.59 0.24
C LEU A 184 22.88 1.75 1.14
N TYR A 185 22.62 1.48 2.41
CA TYR A 185 22.32 2.51 3.40
C TYR A 185 23.26 2.44 4.60
N LYS A 186 23.43 3.60 5.25
CA LYS A 186 24.14 3.77 6.51
C LYS A 186 23.30 4.68 7.42
N TYR A 187 23.12 4.27 8.67
CA TYR A 187 22.37 4.99 9.70
C TYR A 187 23.21 5.13 10.96
#